data_AF-A0A0G3BLD4-F1
#
_entry.id   AF-A0A0G3BLD4-F1
#
_cell.length_a   1.000
_cell.length_b   1.000
_cell.length_c   1.000
_cell.angle_alpha   90.00
_cell.angle_beta   90.00
_cell.angle_gamma   90.00
#
_symmetry.space_group_name_H-M   'P 1'
#
loop_
_entity.id
_entity.type
_entity.pdbx_description
1 polymer ?
#
loop_
_entity_poly.entity_id
_entity_poly.type
_entity_poly.pdbx_seq_one_letter_code
_entity_poly.pdbx_strand_id
1 'polypeptide(L)' 'MPILITASPCIGTCKSNKRGICKGCGRTDREIERWKSLSAENRHDINMRLLATQGKQVRQKLLKPIARTAEQDGLA' A
#
# COMPACT_ATOMS: atom_id res chain seq x y z
N MET A 1 6.15 -7.28 18.13
CA MET A 1 5.10 -6.64 17.32
C MET A 1 5.23 -7.15 15.89
N PRO A 2 4.14 -7.52 15.21
CA PRO A 2 4.21 -8.01 13.82
C PRO A 2 4.66 -6.90 12.87
N ILE A 3 5.35 -7.29 11.79
CA ILE A 3 5.73 -6.36 10.72
C ILE A 3 4.49 -6.05 9.89
N LEU A 4 4.04 -4.79 9.91
CA LEU A 4 2.86 -4.34 9.16
C LEU A 4 3.27 -3.52 7.92
N ILE A 5 2.66 -3.86 6.79
CA ILE A 5 2.86 -3.16 5.51
C ILE A 5 1.96 -1.92 5.46
N THR A 6 2.44 -0.78 5.93
CA THR A 6 1.62 0.45 6.06
C THR A 6 2.00 1.57 5.10
N ALA A 7 3.01 1.34 4.25
CA ALA A 7 3.45 2.31 3.25
C ALA A 7 2.33 2.66 2.25
N SER A 8 2.37 3.88 1.71
CA SER A 8 1.40 4.31 0.70
C SER A 8 1.67 3.60 -0.65
N PRO A 9 0.67 2.91 -1.24
CA PRO A 9 0.80 2.23 -2.54
C PRO A 9 0.78 3.20 -3.74
N CYS A 10 0.66 4.51 -3.51
CA CYS A 10 0.45 5.49 -4.57
C CYS A 10 1.66 5.59 -5.52
N ILE A 11 1.38 5.50 -6.82
CA ILE A 11 2.38 5.66 -7.90
C ILE A 11 2.36 7.05 -8.56
N GLY A 12 1.56 7.99 -8.04
CA GLY A 12 1.44 9.35 -8.59
C GLY A 12 0.34 9.51 -9.65
N THR A 13 -0.44 8.47 -9.94
CA THR A 13 -1.60 8.54 -10.84
C THR A 13 -2.89 8.28 -10.06
N CYS A 14 -3.74 9.30 -9.94
CA CYS A 14 -5.07 9.18 -9.32
C CYS A 14 -6.16 9.28 -10.40
N LYS A 15 -6.66 8.13 -10.84
CA LYS A 15 -7.77 8.06 -11.81
C LYS A 15 -8.61 6.81 -11.54
N SER A 16 -9.84 6.98 -11.09
CA SER A 16 -10.72 5.86 -10.79
C SER A 16 -11.46 5.33 -12.02
N ASN A 17 -11.73 4.03 -12.04
CA ASN A 17 -12.59 3.41 -13.05
C ASN A 17 -14.07 3.53 -12.66
N LYS A 18 -14.98 3.02 -13.50
CA LYS A 18 -16.44 3.06 -13.24
C LYS A 18 -16.87 2.31 -11.96
N ARG A 19 -15.99 1.49 -11.37
CA ARG A 19 -16.22 0.74 -10.12
C ARG A 19 -15.62 1.44 -8.90
N GLY A 20 -15.12 2.68 -9.05
CA GLY A 20 -14.49 3.44 -7.96
C GLY A 20 -13.16 2.86 -7.50
N ILE A 21 -12.40 2.21 -8.40
CA ILE A 21 -11.05 1.70 -8.13
C ILE A 21 -10.04 2.55 -8.89
N CYS A 22 -9.05 3.08 -8.17
CA CYS A 22 -7.95 3.84 -8.75
C CYS A 22 -7.10 2.94 -9.65
N LYS A 23 -7.00 3.30 -10.93
CA LYS A 23 -6.23 2.60 -11.96
C LYS A 23 -4.72 2.62 -11.71
N GLY A 24 -4.23 3.55 -10.89
CA GLY A 24 -2.82 3.66 -10.56
C GLY A 24 -2.41 2.73 -9.42
N CYS A 25 -3.05 2.87 -8.25
CA CYS A 25 -2.66 2.14 -7.04
C CYS A 25 -3.57 0.95 -6.67
N GLY A 26 -4.73 0.80 -7.30
CA GLY A 26 -5.68 -0.28 -7.03
C GLY A 26 -6.54 -0.12 -5.76
N ARG A 27 -6.40 0.99 -5.04
CA ARG A 27 -7.29 1.33 -3.92
C ARG A 27 -8.67 1.74 -4.41
N THR A 28 -9.70 1.46 -3.61
CA THR A 28 -11.03 2.02 -3.80
C THR A 28 -11.07 3.50 -3.41
N ASP A 29 -12.04 4.25 -3.92
CA ASP A 29 -12.22 5.66 -3.57
C ASP A 29 -12.41 5.85 -2.05
N ARG A 30 -13.15 4.95 -1.40
CA ARG A 30 -13.35 4.94 0.06
C ARG A 30 -12.04 4.69 0.83
N GLU A 31 -11.21 3.77 0.35
CA GLU A 31 -9.88 3.52 0.94
C GLU A 31 -8.95 4.72 0.75
N ILE A 32 -9.05 5.45 -0.37
CA ILE A 32 -8.27 6.66 -0.65
C ILE A 32 -8.67 7.78 0.31
N GLU A 33 -9.98 8.05 0.42
CA GLU A 33 -10.54 9.09 1.29
C GLU A 33 -10.14 8.85 2.76
N ARG A 34 -10.27 7.62 3.24
CA ARG A 34 -10.06 7.27 4.65
C ARG A 34 -8.62 6.92 4.99
N TRP A 35 -7.70 6.87 4.02
CA TRP A 35 -6.37 6.30 4.21
C TRP A 35 -5.63 6.79 5.47
N LYS A 36 -5.71 8.10 5.76
CA LYS A 36 -5.05 8.72 6.90
C LYS A 36 -5.66 8.35 8.26
N SER A 37 -6.95 8.00 8.29
CA SER A 37 -7.68 7.62 9.51
C SER A 37 -7.74 6.12 9.76
N LEU A 38 -7.25 5.29 8.82
CA LEU A 38 -7.16 3.85 9.02
C LEU A 38 -6.10 3.47 10.08
N SER A 39 -6.34 2.36 10.78
CA SER A 39 -5.33 1.73 11.64
C SER A 39 -4.20 1.12 10.81
N ALA A 40 -3.12 0.71 11.47
CA ALA A 40 -1.99 0.06 10.80
C ALA A 40 -2.40 -1.28 10.18
N GLU A 41 -3.26 -2.03 10.87
CA GLU A 41 -3.80 -3.33 10.45
C GLU A 41 -4.71 -3.16 9.22
N ASN A 42 -5.61 -2.17 9.24
CA ASN A 42 -6.46 -1.88 8.08
C ASN A 42 -5.63 -1.48 6.84
N ARG A 43 -4.56 -0.68 7.03
CA ARG A 43 -3.63 -0.35 5.93
C ARG A 43 -2.90 -1.59 5.46
N HIS A 44 -2.50 -2.47 6.37
CA HIS A 44 -1.85 -3.73 6.05
C HIS A 44 -2.75 -4.64 5.20
N ASP A 45 -4.00 -4.85 5.60
CA ASP A 45 -4.95 -5.70 4.87
C ASP A 45 -5.21 -5.19 3.45
N ILE A 46 -5.41 -3.88 3.31
CA ILE A 46 -5.53 -3.23 1.99
C ILE A 46 -4.26 -3.48 1.18
N ASN A 47 -3.10 -3.24 1.76
CA ASN A 47 -1.82 -3.41 1.07
C ASN A 47 -1.54 -4.87 0.69
N MET A 48 -1.95 -5.84 1.50
CA MET A 48 -1.87 -7.27 1.19
C MET A 48 -2.71 -7.61 -0.05
N ARG A 49 -3.95 -7.12 -0.13
CA ARG A 49 -4.78 -7.23 -1.33
C ARG A 49 -4.10 -6.61 -2.55
N LEU A 50 -3.44 -5.46 -2.39
CA LEU A 50 -2.75 -4.78 -3.49
C LEU A 50 -1.48 -5.50 -3.94
N LEU A 51 -0.74 -6.14 -3.03
CA LEU A 51 0.41 -6.97 -3.39
C LEU A 51 -0.01 -8.14 -4.30
N ALA A 52 -1.13 -8.79 -3.98
CA ALA A 52 -1.67 -9.88 -4.78
C ALA A 52 -2.16 -9.42 -6.16
N THR A 53 -2.79 -8.25 -6.24
CA THR A 53 -3.56 -7.81 -7.43
C THR A 53 -2.85 -6.81 -8.34
N GLN A 54 -1.85 -6.07 -7.85
CA GLN A 54 -1.22 -4.96 -8.57
C GLN A 54 0.17 -5.31 -9.11
N GLY A 55 0.63 -4.52 -10.09
CA GLY A 55 1.90 -4.71 -10.76
C GLY A 55 3.14 -4.22 -9.99
N LYS A 56 4.30 -4.33 -10.65
CA LYS A 56 5.64 -4.06 -10.09
C LYS A 56 5.76 -2.72 -9.36
N GLN A 57 5.21 -1.63 -9.91
CA GLN A 57 5.36 -0.28 -9.33
C GLN A 57 4.69 -0.17 -7.95
N VAL A 58 3.45 -0.67 -7.81
CA VAL A 58 2.73 -0.67 -6.52
C VAL A 58 3.45 -1.56 -5.51
N ARG A 59 3.84 -2.77 -5.92
CA ARG A 59 4.58 -3.71 -5.05
C ARG A 59 5.88 -3.07 -4.53
N GLN A 60 6.63 -2.38 -5.39
CA GLN A 60 7.84 -1.67 -4.97
C GLN A 60 7.56 -0.55 -3.96
N LYS A 61 6.49 0.23 -4.14
CA LYS A 61 6.11 1.27 -3.18
C LYS A 61 5.79 0.71 -1.80
N LEU A 62 5.24 -0.51 -1.75
CA LEU A 62 4.88 -1.20 -0.51
C LEU A 62 6.07 -1.89 0.18
N LEU A 63 6.93 -2.57 -0.59
CA LEU A 63 7.99 -3.43 -0.03
C LEU A 63 9.32 -2.73 0.20
N LYS A 64 9.68 -1.71 -0.60
CA LYS A 64 10.97 -0.99 -0.44
C LYS A 64 11.15 -0.38 0.96
N PRO A 65 10.12 0.24 1.58
CA PRO A 65 10.27 0.78 2.92
C PRO A 65 10.59 -0.30 3.96
N ILE A 66 9.97 -1.48 3.85
CA ILE A 66 10.20 -2.59 4.78
C ILE A 66 11.63 -3.10 4.70
N ALA A 67 12.16 -3.29 3.49
CA ALA A 67 13.54 -3.71 3.29
C ALA A 67 14.52 -2.70 3.91
N ARG A 68 14.27 -1.40 3.72
CA ARG A 68 15.09 -0.33 4.31
C ARG A 68 15.01 -0.31 5.84
N THR A 69 13.82 -0.50 6.41
CA THR A 69 13.67 -0.56 7.87
C THR A 69 14.38 -1.79 8.43
N ALA A 70 14.27 -2.96 7.77
CA ALA A 70 14.99 -4.16 8.17
C ALA A 70 16.52 -3.99 8.12
N GLU A 71 17.04 -3.30 7.10
CA GLU A 71 18.46 -2.96 6.97
C GLU A 71 18.91 -1.97 8.07
N GLN A 72 18.09 -0.96 8.38
CA GLN A 72 18.38 0.05 9.40
C GLN A 72 18.38 -0.51 10.83
N ASP A 73 17.53 -1.51 11.09
CA ASP A 73 17.41 -2.15 12.40
C ASP A 73 18.44 -3.28 12.62
N GLY A 74 19.37 -3.50 11.67
CA GLY A 74 20.45 -4.48 11.79
C GLY A 74 19.97 -5.94 11.80
N LEU A 75 18.81 -6.22 11.19
CA LEU A 75 18.21 -7.55 11.10
C LEU A 75 18.61 -8.34 9.84
N ALA A 76 19.58 -7.82 9.07
CA ALA A 76 20.05 -8.35 7.79
C ALA A 76 21.47 -8.91 7.89
#